data_AF-A0A944V5S2-F1
#
_entry.id   AF-A0A944V5S2-F1
#
_cell.length_a   1.000
_cell.length_b   1.000
_cell.length_c   1.000
_cell.angle_alpha   90.00
_cell.angle_beta   90.00
_cell.angle_gamma   90.00
#
_symmetry.space_group_name_H-M   'P 1'
#
loop_
_entity.id
_entity.type
_entity.pdbx_description
1 polymer ?
#
loop_
_entity_poly.entity_id
_entity_poly.type
_entity_poly.pdbx_seq_one_letter_code
_entity_poly.pdbx_strand_id
1 'polypeptide(L)'
;MNILFIMCDQLRADYLSCFGHPYLNTPHIDALAGRGVRFSNAFCQAPLCGPSRASFYTGRYVASHGVMSNEDPLKLGELTLGDYLSDAGMEAVVVGKSEGHFNAQATSRFNVPPGSAQEQRLSNNGFLPYELFAGLYPDPILPADLGYSDYLRSHGFGGDNPWETWANSAIDNDGKIVSGWQMRNAALAARV
;
A
#
# COMPACT_ATOMS: atom_id res chain seq x y z
N MET A 1 3.08 8.32 -23.37
CA MET A 1 2.78 9.06 -22.12
C MET A 1 2.62 8.02 -21.04
N ASN A 2 3.22 8.21 -19.87
CA ASN A 2 3.08 7.30 -18.72
C ASN A 2 2.39 8.03 -17.57
N ILE A 3 1.77 7.28 -16.67
CA ILE A 3 1.13 7.79 -15.45
C ILE A 3 1.86 7.20 -14.26
N LEU A 4 2.32 8.04 -13.33
CA LEU A 4 2.84 7.61 -12.04
C LEU A 4 1.83 7.99 -10.96
N PHE A 5 1.13 6.99 -10.42
CA PHE A 5 0.18 7.18 -9.33
C PHE A 5 0.85 6.88 -7.99
N ILE A 6 1.09 7.93 -7.19
CA ILE A 6 1.73 7.83 -5.88
C ILE A 6 0.66 7.93 -4.80
N MET A 7 0.67 6.99 -3.86
CA MET A 7 -0.22 6.98 -2.70
C MET A 7 0.58 6.66 -1.44
N CYS A 8 0.43 7.49 -0.41
CA CYS A 8 0.93 7.23 0.93
C CYS A 8 -0.23 6.73 1.81
N ASP A 9 -0.02 5.64 2.54
CA ASP A 9 -1.02 5.14 3.48
C ASP A 9 -1.08 6.04 4.72
N GLN A 10 -2.28 6.34 5.19
CA GLN A 10 -2.56 7.13 6.40
C GLN A 10 -1.92 8.55 6.46
N LEU A 11 -1.53 9.13 5.32
CA LEU A 11 -1.02 10.51 5.27
C LEU A 11 -2.15 11.52 5.50
N ARG A 12 -2.03 12.34 6.55
CA ARG A 12 -2.90 13.50 6.73
C ARG A 12 -2.53 14.61 5.77
N ALA A 13 -3.54 15.25 5.16
CA ALA A 13 -3.32 16.37 4.25
C ALA A 13 -2.57 17.54 4.91
N ASP A 14 -2.85 17.83 6.18
CA ASP A 14 -2.25 18.92 6.93
C ASP A 14 -0.82 18.64 7.43
N TYR A 15 -0.24 17.47 7.11
CA TYR A 15 1.18 17.12 7.41
C TYR A 15 2.14 17.44 6.25
N LEU A 16 1.69 18.23 5.27
CA LEU A 16 2.52 18.72 4.16
C LEU A 16 2.71 20.24 4.28
N SER A 17 3.91 20.75 4.03
CA SER A 17 4.17 22.20 4.11
C SER A 17 3.37 23.01 3.07
N CYS A 18 3.13 22.48 1.87
CA CYS A 18 2.23 23.10 0.88
C CYS A 18 0.74 23.10 1.29
N PHE A 19 0.36 22.39 2.35
CA PHE A 19 -0.94 22.47 3.02
C PHE A 19 -0.89 23.28 4.32
N GLY A 20 0.27 23.86 4.66
CA GLY A 20 0.43 24.79 5.78
C GLY A 20 0.97 24.19 7.08
N HIS A 21 1.56 22.98 7.06
CA HIS A 21 2.15 22.42 8.28
C HIS A 21 3.27 23.34 8.82
N PRO A 22 3.22 23.78 10.09
CA PRO A 22 4.10 24.85 10.58
C PRO A 22 5.55 24.41 10.87
N TYR A 23 5.81 23.11 11.02
CA TYR A 23 7.11 22.60 11.48
C TYR A 23 7.76 21.53 10.59
N LEU A 24 7.01 20.98 9.63
CA LEU A 24 7.45 19.84 8.81
C LEU A 24 7.64 20.36 7.41
N ASN A 25 8.88 20.32 6.93
CA ASN A 25 9.22 20.75 5.59
C ASN A 25 9.15 19.56 4.63
N THR A 26 8.32 19.66 3.59
CA THR A 26 8.16 18.63 2.55
C THR A 26 8.52 19.18 1.16
N PRO A 27 9.76 19.67 0.94
CA PRO A 27 10.08 20.51 -0.21
C PRO A 27 9.91 19.80 -1.55
N HIS A 28 10.09 18.48 -1.60
CA HIS A 28 9.92 17.69 -2.82
C HIS A 28 8.44 17.55 -3.23
N ILE A 29 7.54 17.38 -2.26
CA ILE A 29 6.09 17.34 -2.51
C ILE A 29 5.59 18.74 -2.85
N ASP A 30 6.08 19.77 -2.16
CA ASP A 30 5.77 21.17 -2.44
C ASP A 30 6.22 21.57 -3.86
N ALA A 31 7.39 21.12 -4.29
CA ALA A 31 7.87 21.33 -5.66
C ALA A 31 6.95 20.69 -6.69
N LEU A 32 6.41 19.48 -6.43
CA LEU A 32 5.41 18.85 -7.29
C LEU A 32 4.11 19.65 -7.35
N ALA A 33 3.64 20.16 -6.20
CA ALA A 33 2.46 21.01 -6.14
C ALA A 33 2.65 22.35 -6.88
N GLY A 34 3.83 22.96 -6.79
CA GLY A 34 4.16 24.25 -7.44
C GLY A 34 4.25 24.20 -8.96
N ARG A 35 4.43 23.00 -9.54
CA ARG A 35 4.46 22.76 -11.00
C ARG A 35 3.23 22.04 -11.53
N GLY A 36 2.19 21.91 -10.70
CA GLY A 36 0.98 21.15 -11.00
C GLY A 36 -0.26 21.80 -10.40
N VAL A 37 -1.25 20.96 -10.08
CA VAL A 37 -2.49 21.39 -9.43
C VAL A 37 -2.63 20.69 -8.09
N ARG A 38 -2.90 21.45 -7.03
CA ARG A 38 -3.18 20.94 -5.70
C ARG A 38 -4.67 21.11 -5.39
N PHE A 39 -5.34 20.01 -5.03
CA PHE A 39 -6.74 20.01 -4.66
C PHE A 39 -6.88 20.20 -3.14
N SER A 40 -7.56 21.26 -2.70
CA SER A 40 -7.77 21.55 -1.27
C SER A 40 -8.97 20.83 -0.68
N ASN A 41 -9.89 20.32 -1.52
CA ASN A 41 -11.12 19.65 -1.13
C ASN A 41 -11.22 18.29 -1.82
N ALA A 42 -10.37 17.34 -1.41
CA ALA A 42 -10.36 15.97 -1.91
C ALA A 42 -10.70 15.01 -0.75
N PHE A 43 -11.69 14.14 -0.96
CA PHE A 43 -12.19 13.22 0.06
C PHE A 43 -12.17 11.79 -0.47
N CYS A 44 -11.72 10.86 0.38
CA CYS A 44 -11.88 9.44 0.12
C CYS A 44 -13.33 8.99 0.38
N GLN A 45 -13.73 7.88 -0.24
CA GLN A 45 -15.09 7.34 -0.12
C GLN A 45 -15.28 6.50 1.15
N ALA A 46 -14.19 6.12 1.83
CA ALA A 46 -14.22 5.43 3.11
C ALA A 46 -12.97 5.78 3.95
N PRO A 47 -13.10 5.89 5.28
CA PRO A 47 -11.98 6.15 6.18
C PRO A 47 -11.26 4.86 6.62
N LEU A 48 -11.10 3.89 5.72
CA LEU A 48 -10.43 2.60 5.98
C LEU A 48 -9.69 2.12 4.72
N CYS A 49 -8.53 1.47 4.89
CA CYS A 49 -7.59 1.15 3.82
C CYS A 49 -8.22 0.41 2.63
N GLY A 50 -8.77 -0.79 2.87
CA GLY A 50 -9.36 -1.65 1.83
C GLY A 50 -10.51 -0.97 1.08
N PRO A 51 -11.58 -0.52 1.77
CA PRO A 51 -12.72 0.13 1.14
C PRO A 51 -12.35 1.41 0.38
N SER A 52 -11.45 2.24 0.94
CA SER A 52 -10.98 3.47 0.29
C SER A 52 -10.25 3.17 -1.01
N ARG A 53 -9.31 2.22 -0.98
CA ARG A 53 -8.54 1.78 -2.14
C ARG A 53 -9.41 1.13 -3.20
N ALA A 54 -10.35 0.27 -2.80
CA ALA A 54 -11.31 -0.32 -3.72
C ALA A 54 -12.13 0.76 -4.45
N SER A 55 -12.58 1.81 -3.76
CA SER A 55 -13.24 2.95 -4.41
C SER A 55 -12.32 3.70 -5.38
N PHE A 56 -11.06 3.96 -5.00
CA PHE A 56 -10.07 4.57 -5.91
C PHE A 56 -9.84 3.73 -7.18
N TYR A 57 -9.69 2.42 -7.01
CA TYR A 57 -9.31 1.53 -8.10
C TYR A 57 -10.48 1.11 -8.96
N THR A 58 -11.73 1.25 -8.50
CA THR A 58 -12.93 0.99 -9.32
C THR A 58 -13.57 2.28 -9.85
N GLY A 59 -13.21 3.44 -9.29
CA GLY A 59 -13.89 4.71 -9.55
C GLY A 59 -15.34 4.74 -9.08
N ARG A 60 -15.71 3.84 -8.16
CA ARG A 60 -17.10 3.62 -7.72
C ARG A 60 -17.22 3.78 -6.22
N TYR A 61 -18.43 4.10 -5.75
CA TYR A 61 -18.71 4.19 -4.32
C TYR A 61 -18.68 2.81 -3.66
N VAL A 62 -18.38 2.80 -2.36
CA VAL A 62 -18.44 1.60 -1.49
C VAL A 62 -19.75 0.83 -1.65
N ALA A 63 -20.88 1.52 -1.70
CA ALA A 63 -22.20 0.91 -1.88
C ALA A 63 -22.37 0.18 -3.24
N SER A 64 -21.54 0.49 -4.23
CA SER A 64 -21.56 -0.13 -5.56
C SER A 64 -20.69 -1.38 -5.62
N HIS A 65 -19.41 -1.27 -5.25
CA HIS A 65 -18.48 -2.41 -5.33
C HIS A 65 -18.62 -3.39 -4.15
N GLY A 66 -19.02 -2.90 -2.97
CA GLY A 66 -19.35 -3.73 -1.80
C GLY A 66 -18.16 -4.22 -0.96
N VAL A 67 -16.99 -3.59 -1.09
CA VAL A 67 -15.84 -3.81 -0.20
C VAL A 67 -16.05 -2.89 1.01
N MET A 68 -16.48 -3.45 2.14
CA MET A 68 -16.90 -2.71 3.34
C MET A 68 -15.86 -2.77 4.46
N SER A 69 -14.99 -3.79 4.45
CA SER A 69 -13.91 -4.01 5.40
C SER A 69 -12.57 -4.23 4.70
N ASN A 70 -11.47 -4.30 5.46
CA ASN A 70 -10.16 -4.63 4.88
C ASN A 70 -10.13 -6.05 4.30
N GLU A 71 -10.81 -7.00 4.93
CA GLU A 71 -10.77 -8.42 4.55
C GLU A 71 -11.68 -8.76 3.36
N ASP A 72 -12.52 -7.81 2.94
CA ASP A 72 -13.51 -8.06 1.89
C ASP A 72 -12.83 -8.10 0.52
N PRO A 73 -12.92 -9.21 -0.24
CA PRO A 73 -12.40 -9.24 -1.59
C PRO A 73 -13.28 -8.43 -2.54
N LEU A 74 -12.65 -7.82 -3.54
CA LEU A 74 -13.39 -7.24 -4.67
C LEU A 74 -14.11 -8.35 -5.45
N LYS A 75 -15.35 -8.09 -5.87
CA LYS A 75 -16.12 -9.04 -6.67
C LYS A 75 -15.47 -9.20 -8.04
N LEU A 76 -15.41 -10.44 -8.55
CA LEU A 76 -14.75 -10.74 -9.83
C LEU A 76 -15.26 -9.95 -11.04
N GLY A 77 -16.54 -9.53 -11.02
CA GLY A 77 -17.15 -8.77 -12.11
C GLY A 77 -17.02 -7.25 -11.97
N GLU A 78 -16.44 -6.74 -10.89
CA GLU A 78 -16.17 -5.31 -10.76
C GLU A 78 -14.96 -4.93 -11.60
N LEU A 79 -15.18 -4.05 -12.58
CA LEU A 79 -14.09 -3.51 -13.38
C LEU A 79 -13.26 -2.53 -12.55
N THR A 80 -11.97 -2.54 -12.84
CA THR A 80 -10.97 -1.72 -12.18
C THR A 80 -10.32 -0.75 -13.15
N LEU A 81 -9.58 0.21 -12.63
CA LEU A 81 -8.73 1.13 -13.37
C LEU A 81 -7.79 0.36 -14.30
N GLY A 82 -7.30 -0.81 -13.86
CA GLY A 82 -6.44 -1.67 -14.67
C GLY A 82 -7.12 -2.18 -15.94
N ASP A 83 -8.40 -2.54 -15.86
CA ASP A 83 -9.17 -3.00 -17.02
C ASP A 83 -9.36 -1.85 -18.03
N TYR A 84 -9.78 -0.68 -17.55
CA TYR A 84 -9.98 0.50 -18.39
C TYR A 84 -8.68 1.01 -19.03
N LEU A 85 -7.56 0.98 -18.31
CA LEU A 85 -6.25 1.35 -18.85
C LEU A 85 -5.76 0.32 -19.88
N SER A 86 -5.99 -0.97 -19.63
CA SER A 86 -5.62 -2.04 -20.56
C SER A 86 -6.36 -1.89 -21.90
N ASP A 87 -7.65 -1.58 -21.88
CA ASP A 87 -8.45 -1.30 -23.09
C ASP A 87 -7.92 -0.09 -23.87
N ALA A 88 -7.29 0.87 -23.18
CA ALA A 88 -6.63 2.03 -23.78
C ALA A 88 -5.17 1.75 -24.21
N GLY A 89 -4.68 0.51 -24.09
CA GLY A 89 -3.31 0.13 -24.45
C GLY A 89 -2.26 0.53 -23.41
N MET A 90 -2.64 0.71 -22.15
CA MET A 90 -1.75 1.03 -21.03
C MET A 90 -1.81 -0.04 -19.95
N GLU A 91 -0.65 -0.55 -19.53
CA GLU A 91 -0.58 -1.54 -18.46
C GLU A 91 -0.61 -0.87 -17.08
N ALA A 92 -1.47 -1.38 -16.19
CA ALA A 92 -1.54 -0.95 -14.80
C ALA A 92 -0.72 -1.90 -13.91
N VAL A 93 0.37 -1.38 -13.36
CA VAL A 93 1.31 -2.12 -12.51
C VAL A 93 1.32 -1.53 -11.11
N VAL A 94 1.45 -2.38 -10.09
CA VAL A 94 1.61 -1.96 -8.69
C VAL A 94 3.02 -2.25 -8.19
N VAL A 95 3.59 -1.25 -7.51
CA VAL A 95 4.78 -1.35 -6.67
C VAL A 95 4.38 -0.88 -5.28
N GLY A 96 4.38 -1.80 -4.31
CA GLY A 96 3.93 -1.54 -2.94
C GLY A 96 2.57 -2.16 -2.64
N LYS A 97 1.65 -1.36 -2.10
CA LYS A 97 0.43 -1.84 -1.43
C LYS A 97 -0.82 -1.66 -2.28
N SER A 98 -1.57 -2.74 -2.52
CA SER A 98 -2.88 -2.73 -3.19
C SER A 98 -4.08 -2.89 -2.24
N GLU A 99 -3.91 -3.47 -1.04
CA GLU A 99 -5.01 -3.98 -0.18
C GLU A 99 -5.95 -4.96 -0.91
N GLY A 100 -5.49 -5.61 -1.98
CA GLY A 100 -6.25 -6.64 -2.68
C GLY A 100 -6.33 -7.93 -1.86
N HIS A 101 -7.53 -8.51 -1.80
CA HIS A 101 -7.78 -9.78 -1.11
C HIS A 101 -8.24 -10.83 -2.12
N PHE A 102 -7.62 -12.02 -2.05
CA PHE A 102 -7.90 -13.10 -2.98
C PHE A 102 -9.17 -13.86 -2.62
N ASN A 103 -10.10 -13.97 -3.57
CA ASN A 103 -11.32 -14.77 -3.41
C ASN A 103 -11.17 -16.15 -4.06
N ALA A 104 -10.50 -17.08 -3.37
CA ALA A 104 -10.22 -18.42 -3.87
C ALA A 104 -11.48 -19.20 -4.29
N GLN A 105 -12.58 -19.03 -3.55
CA GLN A 105 -13.84 -19.70 -3.87
C GLN A 105 -14.43 -19.19 -5.19
N ALA A 106 -14.42 -17.87 -5.39
CA ALA A 106 -14.93 -17.28 -6.62
C ALA A 106 -14.02 -17.63 -7.81
N THR A 107 -12.70 -17.49 -7.68
CA THR A 107 -11.77 -17.80 -8.79
C THR A 107 -11.87 -19.26 -9.23
N SER A 108 -11.98 -20.19 -8.28
CA SER A 108 -12.25 -21.60 -8.56
C SER A 108 -13.60 -21.80 -9.27
N ARG A 109 -14.68 -21.19 -8.76
CA ARG A 109 -16.03 -21.31 -9.34
C ARG A 109 -16.10 -20.84 -10.80
N PHE A 110 -15.31 -19.83 -11.16
CA PHE A 110 -15.27 -19.27 -12.51
C PHE A 110 -14.09 -19.78 -13.36
N ASN A 111 -13.37 -20.81 -12.89
CA ASN A 111 -12.23 -21.42 -13.59
C ASN A 111 -11.14 -20.42 -13.99
N VAL A 112 -10.85 -19.43 -13.13
CA VAL A 112 -9.72 -18.53 -13.34
C VAL A 112 -8.43 -19.35 -13.21
N PRO A 113 -7.54 -19.37 -14.21
CA PRO A 113 -6.34 -20.21 -14.16
C PRO A 113 -5.36 -19.74 -13.07
N PRO A 114 -4.89 -20.62 -12.17
CA PRO A 114 -3.88 -20.28 -11.18
C PRO A 114 -2.57 -19.78 -11.82
N GLY A 115 -1.97 -18.75 -11.23
CA GLY A 115 -0.76 -18.09 -11.70
C GLY A 115 -0.96 -17.18 -12.92
N SER A 116 -2.15 -17.10 -13.50
CA SER A 116 -2.41 -16.26 -14.66
C SER A 116 -2.37 -14.77 -14.33
N ALA A 117 -2.10 -13.93 -15.34
CA ALA A 117 -2.20 -12.48 -15.22
C ALA A 117 -3.61 -12.03 -14.75
N GLN A 118 -4.66 -12.76 -15.13
CA GLN A 118 -6.02 -12.49 -14.68
C GLN A 118 -6.16 -12.73 -13.16
N GLU A 119 -5.67 -13.87 -12.66
CA GLU A 119 -5.67 -14.14 -11.22
C GLU A 119 -4.87 -13.08 -10.45
N GLN A 120 -3.68 -12.73 -10.94
CA GLN A 120 -2.82 -11.73 -10.29
C GLN A 120 -3.51 -10.36 -10.19
N ARG A 121 -4.19 -9.91 -11.26
CA ARG A 121 -4.96 -8.65 -11.23
C ARG A 121 -6.12 -8.74 -10.24
N LEU A 122 -6.88 -9.83 -10.25
CA LEU A 122 -8.00 -10.02 -9.32
C LEU A 122 -7.55 -10.01 -7.86
N SER A 123 -6.39 -10.60 -7.56
CA SER A 123 -5.78 -10.59 -6.22
C SER A 123 -5.27 -9.21 -5.79
N ASN A 124 -5.06 -8.28 -6.73
CA ASN A 124 -4.38 -7.01 -6.48
C ASN A 124 -5.19 -5.79 -6.94
N ASN A 125 -6.52 -5.86 -6.81
CA ASN A 125 -7.44 -4.77 -7.17
C ASN A 125 -7.23 -4.23 -8.61
N GLY A 126 -6.93 -5.12 -9.56
CA GLY A 126 -6.81 -4.81 -10.98
C GLY A 126 -5.38 -4.59 -11.49
N PHE A 127 -4.38 -4.58 -10.61
CA PHE A 127 -2.99 -4.30 -10.97
C PHE A 127 -2.17 -5.58 -11.17
N LEU A 128 -1.24 -5.56 -12.11
CA LEU A 128 -0.18 -6.56 -12.16
C LEU A 128 0.88 -6.24 -11.10
N PRO A 129 1.27 -7.19 -10.25
CA PRO A 129 2.30 -6.94 -9.26
C PRO A 129 3.68 -6.92 -9.92
N TYR A 130 4.41 -5.82 -9.75
CA TYR A 130 5.85 -5.79 -9.99
C TYR A 130 6.60 -6.15 -8.71
N GLU A 131 6.22 -5.49 -7.61
CA GLU A 131 6.69 -5.83 -6.27
C GLU A 131 5.60 -5.47 -5.26
N LEU A 132 5.16 -6.45 -4.46
CA LEU A 132 4.13 -6.24 -3.46
C LEU A 132 4.74 -6.08 -2.08
N PHE A 133 4.31 -5.04 -1.38
CA PHE A 133 4.68 -4.79 0.00
C PHE A 133 3.48 -4.22 0.76
N ALA A 134 2.89 -5.02 1.63
CA ALA A 134 1.74 -4.65 2.45
C ALA A 134 2.09 -3.60 3.52
N GLY A 135 3.37 -3.45 3.85
CA GLY A 135 3.86 -2.46 4.80
C GLY A 135 3.78 -2.86 6.27
N LEU A 136 3.26 -4.06 6.58
CA LEU A 136 2.99 -4.50 7.94
C LEU A 136 3.24 -6.01 8.07
N TYR A 137 4.28 -6.42 8.79
CA TYR A 137 4.69 -7.82 8.90
C TYR A 137 5.04 -8.24 10.34
N PRO A 138 4.06 -8.21 11.27
CA PRO A 138 4.29 -8.77 12.60
C PRO A 138 4.61 -10.27 12.48
N ASP A 139 5.34 -10.81 13.45
CA ASP A 139 5.82 -12.21 13.46
C ASP A 139 4.83 -13.31 13.00
N PRO A 140 3.51 -13.27 13.26
CA PRO A 140 2.59 -14.28 12.73
C PRO A 140 2.31 -14.17 11.21
N ILE A 141 2.74 -13.11 10.52
CA ILE A 141 2.32 -12.77 9.14
C ILE A 141 3.53 -12.47 8.22
N LEU A 142 4.77 -12.79 8.61
CA LEU A 142 5.93 -12.57 7.74
C LEU A 142 5.94 -13.56 6.56
N PRO A 143 5.82 -13.10 5.29
CA PRO A 143 5.92 -13.97 4.13
C PRO A 143 7.34 -14.50 3.99
N ALA A 144 7.46 -15.75 3.53
CA ALA A 144 8.76 -16.38 3.28
C ALA A 144 9.52 -15.67 2.15
N ASP A 145 8.81 -15.06 1.20
CA ASP A 145 9.31 -14.45 -0.03
C ASP A 145 9.13 -12.91 -0.04
N LEU A 146 9.41 -12.26 1.09
CA LEU A 146 9.33 -10.80 1.20
C LEU A 146 10.60 -10.13 0.66
N GLY A 147 10.51 -9.51 -0.52
CA GLY A 147 11.65 -8.83 -1.17
C GLY A 147 12.37 -7.80 -0.28
N TYR A 148 11.64 -7.08 0.57
CA TYR A 148 12.24 -6.14 1.53
C TYR A 148 13.08 -6.82 2.61
N SER A 149 12.70 -8.03 3.06
CA SER A 149 13.51 -8.80 4.00
C SER A 149 14.81 -9.27 3.35
N ASP A 150 14.76 -9.67 2.09
CA ASP A 150 15.96 -10.06 1.33
C ASP A 150 16.88 -8.87 1.07
N TYR A 151 16.29 -7.71 0.75
CA TYR A 151 17.01 -6.43 0.67
C TYR A 151 17.75 -6.14 1.98
N LEU A 152 17.06 -6.17 3.13
CA LEU A 152 17.69 -5.93 4.43
C LEU A 152 18.82 -6.92 4.73
N ARG A 153 18.60 -8.22 4.49
CA ARG A 153 19.63 -9.25 4.69
C ARG A 153 20.85 -9.04 3.81
N SER A 154 20.66 -8.65 2.55
CA SER A 154 21.79 -8.35 1.64
C SER A 154 22.64 -7.16 2.09
N HIS A 155 22.09 -6.27 2.94
CA HIS A 155 22.78 -5.13 3.54
C HIS A 155 23.31 -5.43 4.96
N GLY A 156 23.28 -6.69 5.39
CA GLY A 156 23.81 -7.13 6.68
C GLY A 156 22.81 -7.08 7.84
N PHE A 157 21.54 -6.75 7.59
CA PHE A 157 20.47 -6.71 8.59
C PHE A 157 19.77 -8.08 8.66
N GLY A 158 20.37 -9.02 9.40
CA GLY A 158 19.87 -10.38 9.55
C GLY A 158 18.75 -10.56 10.60
N GLY A 159 18.38 -11.82 10.85
CA GLY A 159 17.35 -12.20 11.83
C GLY A 159 16.12 -12.83 11.19
N ASP A 160 15.24 -13.37 12.04
CA ASP A 160 14.02 -14.07 11.64
C ASP A 160 13.04 -13.11 10.96
N ASN A 161 12.81 -11.95 11.58
CA ASN A 161 11.99 -10.87 11.04
C ASN A 161 12.78 -9.54 10.94
N PRO A 162 13.53 -9.32 9.84
CA PRO A 162 14.31 -8.10 9.67
C PRO A 162 13.46 -6.83 9.58
N TRP A 163 12.27 -6.91 9.00
CA TRP A 163 11.33 -5.79 8.92
C TRP A 163 10.95 -5.28 10.31
N GLU A 164 10.59 -6.18 11.23
CA GLU A 164 10.20 -5.79 12.59
C GLU A 164 11.42 -5.36 13.41
N THR A 165 12.47 -6.17 13.37
CA THR A 165 13.65 -6.02 14.22
C THR A 165 14.45 -4.77 13.88
N TRP A 166 14.53 -4.40 12.61
CA TRP A 166 15.38 -3.30 12.15
C TRP A 166 14.57 -2.08 11.71
N ALA A 167 13.64 -2.26 10.77
CA ALA A 167 12.90 -1.14 10.19
C ALA A 167 11.79 -0.59 11.12
N ASN A 168 11.28 -1.40 12.06
CA ASN A 168 10.17 -1.03 12.94
C ASN A 168 10.48 -1.21 14.43
N SER A 169 11.77 -1.20 14.79
CA SER A 169 12.22 -1.16 16.17
C SER A 169 13.39 -0.18 16.30
N ALA A 170 13.61 0.32 17.50
CA ALA A 170 14.64 1.30 17.82
C ALA A 170 15.58 0.79 18.92
N ILE A 171 16.60 1.60 19.25
CA ILE A 171 17.46 1.40 20.43
C ILE A 171 17.16 2.54 21.40
N ASP A 172 16.85 2.22 22.66
CA ASP A 172 16.65 3.21 23.72
C ASP A 172 17.98 3.70 24.32
N ASN A 173 17.90 4.61 25.29
CA ASN A 173 19.08 5.20 25.93
C ASN A 173 19.92 4.17 26.73
N ASP A 174 19.36 3.01 27.08
CA ASP A 174 20.03 1.94 27.80
C ASP A 174 20.65 0.90 26.83
N GLY A 175 20.57 1.15 25.52
CA GLY A 175 21.08 0.25 24.49
C GLY A 175 20.18 -0.94 24.20
N LYS A 176 18.93 -0.94 24.71
CA LYS A 176 17.98 -2.04 24.52
C LYS A 176 17.18 -1.85 23.24
N ILE A 177 16.94 -2.95 22.53
CA ILE A 177 16.00 -2.97 21.41
C ILE A 177 14.57 -2.80 21.94
N VAL A 178 13.88 -1.78 21.43
CA VAL A 178 12.50 -1.46 21.80
C VAL A 178 11.60 -1.43 20.57
N SER A 179 10.43 -2.04 20.68
CA SER A 179 9.51 -2.22 19.55
C SER A 179 8.80 -0.92 19.16
N GLY A 180 8.71 -0.63 17.86
CA GLY A 180 7.95 0.50 17.32
C GLY A 180 6.43 0.34 17.45
N TRP A 181 5.92 -0.87 17.71
CA TRP A 181 4.52 -1.11 18.04
C TRP A 181 4.07 -0.37 19.31
N GLN A 182 5.02 0.00 20.18
CA GLN A 182 4.74 0.75 21.38
C GLN A 182 4.94 2.24 21.12
N MET A 183 3.86 3.01 21.09
CA MET A 183 3.87 4.45 20.79
C MET A 183 4.82 5.30 21.65
N ARG A 184 5.19 4.83 22.85
CA ARG A 184 6.20 5.49 23.70
C ARG A 184 7.58 5.59 23.02
N ASN A 185 7.85 4.74 22.02
CA ASN A 185 9.10 4.68 21.28
C ASN A 185 9.05 5.45 19.95
N ALA A 186 7.91 6.07 19.59
CA ALA A 186 7.72 6.69 18.27
C ALA A 186 8.65 7.87 17.96
N ALA A 187 9.32 8.43 18.98
CA ALA A 187 10.30 9.51 18.81
C ALA A 187 11.72 8.99 18.51
N LEU A 188 11.96 7.68 18.63
CA LEU A 188 13.27 7.08 18.39
C LEU A 188 13.45 6.71 16.91
N ALA A 189 14.68 6.78 16.43
CA ALA A 189 15.02 6.38 15.07
C ALA A 189 14.98 4.85 14.93
N ALA A 190 14.54 4.38 13.75
CA ALA A 190 14.68 2.98 13.35
C ALA A 190 16.16 2.59 13.26
N ARG A 191 16.44 1.28 13.24
CA ARG A 191 17.80 0.74 13.27
C ARG A 191 18.45 0.57 11.89
N VAL A 192 17.80 1.03 10.83
CA VAL A 192 18.23 0.97 9.41
C VAL A 192 18.06 2.31 8.73
#